data_AF-A0AAI8XLS9-F1
#
_entry.id   AF-A0AAI8XLS9-F1
#
_cell.length_a   1.000
_cell.length_b   1.000
_cell.length_c   1.000
_cell.angle_alpha   90.00
_cell.angle_beta   90.00
_cell.angle_gamma   90.00
#
_symmetry.space_group_name_H-M   'P 1'
#
loop_
_entity.id
_entity.type
_entity.pdbx_description
1 polymer ?
#
loop_
_entity_poly.entity_id
_entity_poly.type
_entity_poly.pdbx_seq_one_letter_code
_entity_poly.pdbx_strand_id
1 'polypeptide(L)'
;MAKGSPILRAWNDAFKPSCRSRGMRFVTATGFVLDKVYLTELFYPQVFHPDKDPDRLRITWTVDIKPLAVDEILWAAFMPDEVMGPQKRINRRVNGAFKVQPLRIGSGHRDVPATDDPDWDPVLDEFDRIRAEFITMHPTANDYAAVVEQHPDGIAPNRALTRTVTALIAAGRNADAARMADDAVARGERGGMSSTVDVLKYLAAYAKGPEAYAAFTASLTPTHDYQVLCETQRTISSDLIREHHPGIIGHHLRSMNGSDPWAIVLSARPPTGVPADFSTSLYLQAAGTADAIQIEFCRPGGADIGAVSVRSVVGHPHTGPAELDVDIVLPRSVQTISRHEVFTAEEAAEMFERFYRTDTIGDGYVLRPVEGYTADGGYIDLR
;
A
#
# COMPACT_ATOMS: atom_id res chain seq x y z
N MET A 1 -26.33 20.30 8.59
CA MET A 1 -26.47 19.66 7.26
C MET A 1 -27.60 20.36 6.51
N ALA A 2 -27.28 21.17 5.50
CA ALA A 2 -28.30 21.89 4.73
C ALA A 2 -29.26 20.88 4.08
N LYS A 3 -30.57 21.10 4.19
CA LYS A 3 -31.58 20.31 3.48
C LYS A 3 -31.33 20.45 1.98
N GLY A 4 -30.89 19.38 1.32
CA GLY A 4 -30.66 19.38 -0.13
C GLY A 4 -31.91 19.79 -0.91
N SER A 5 -31.71 20.45 -2.04
CA SER A 5 -32.77 20.92 -2.95
C SER A 5 -33.79 19.81 -3.24
N PRO A 6 -35.10 20.03 -3.04
CA PRO A 6 -36.13 19.01 -3.27
C PRO A 6 -36.10 18.44 -4.70
N ILE A 7 -35.81 19.27 -5.69
CA ILE A 7 -35.74 18.84 -7.10
C ILE A 7 -34.53 17.92 -7.34
N LEU A 8 -33.35 18.25 -6.79
CA LEU A 8 -32.18 17.35 -6.89
C LEU A 8 -32.45 16.00 -6.23
N ARG A 9 -33.22 15.99 -5.13
CA ARG A 9 -33.62 14.75 -4.47
C ARG A 9 -34.55 13.93 -5.36
N ALA A 10 -35.56 14.55 -5.99
CA ALA A 10 -36.48 13.86 -6.89
C ALA A 10 -35.74 13.18 -8.05
N TRP A 11 -34.78 13.87 -8.67
CA TRP A 11 -33.95 13.30 -9.73
C TRP A 11 -33.09 12.12 -9.26
N ASN A 12 -32.45 12.23 -8.10
CA ASN A 12 -31.66 11.15 -7.52
C ASN A 12 -32.52 9.94 -7.11
N ASP A 13 -33.71 10.18 -6.54
CA ASP A 13 -34.63 9.13 -6.11
C ASP A 13 -35.23 8.36 -7.30
N ALA A 14 -35.42 9.03 -8.45
CA ALA A 14 -35.93 8.43 -9.68
C ALA A 14 -34.90 7.53 -10.40
N PHE A 15 -33.60 7.76 -10.20
CA PHE A 15 -32.54 7.06 -10.94
C PHE A 15 -32.59 5.54 -10.75
N LYS A 16 -32.69 5.07 -9.50
CA LYS A 16 -32.69 3.64 -9.19
C LYS A 16 -33.90 2.89 -9.79
N PRO A 17 -35.14 3.40 -9.67
CA PRO A 17 -36.29 2.87 -10.42
C PRO A 17 -36.05 2.78 -11.93
N SER A 18 -35.51 3.83 -12.57
CA SER A 18 -35.23 3.84 -14.02
C SER A 18 -34.17 2.81 -14.43
N CYS A 19 -33.12 2.62 -13.63
CA CYS A 19 -32.18 1.52 -13.86
C CYS A 19 -32.87 0.15 -13.80
N ARG A 20 -33.74 -0.06 -12.80
CA ARG A 20 -34.42 -1.35 -12.60
C ARG A 20 -35.43 -1.67 -13.70
N SER A 21 -36.15 -0.67 -14.23
CA SER A 21 -37.09 -0.89 -15.34
C SER A 21 -36.38 -1.39 -16.60
N ARG A 22 -35.09 -1.05 -16.76
CA ARG A 22 -34.22 -1.53 -17.84
C ARG A 22 -33.43 -2.81 -17.50
N GLY A 23 -33.75 -3.47 -16.39
CA GLY A 23 -33.07 -4.70 -15.97
C GLY A 23 -31.64 -4.50 -15.43
N MET A 24 -31.21 -3.25 -15.23
CA MET A 24 -29.93 -2.96 -14.61
C MET A 24 -29.96 -3.29 -13.11
N ARG A 25 -28.80 -3.67 -12.58
CA ARG A 25 -28.58 -3.82 -11.15
C ARG A 25 -28.07 -2.50 -10.58
N PHE A 26 -28.15 -2.37 -9.25
CA PHE A 26 -27.88 -1.10 -8.58
C PHE A 26 -27.22 -1.31 -7.23
N VAL A 27 -26.10 -0.62 -6.98
CA VAL A 27 -25.44 -0.55 -5.66
C VAL A 27 -25.09 0.91 -5.36
N THR A 28 -25.54 1.40 -4.21
CA THR A 28 -25.35 2.78 -3.71
C THR A 28 -25.91 3.85 -4.64
N ALA A 29 -25.12 4.33 -5.61
CA ALA A 29 -25.46 5.41 -6.55
C ALA A 29 -24.98 5.05 -7.97
N THR A 30 -24.83 3.76 -8.26
CA THR A 30 -24.28 3.25 -9.52
C THR A 30 -25.20 2.18 -10.07
N GLY A 31 -25.73 2.45 -11.26
CA GLY A 31 -26.41 1.46 -12.09
C GLY A 31 -25.36 0.67 -12.88
N PHE A 32 -25.56 -0.64 -13.04
CA PHE A 32 -24.63 -1.46 -13.80
C PHE A 32 -25.31 -2.66 -14.46
N VAL A 33 -24.67 -3.17 -15.51
CA VAL A 33 -25.07 -4.38 -16.24
C VAL A 33 -23.96 -5.41 -16.11
N LEU A 34 -24.36 -6.68 -15.98
CA LEU A 34 -23.46 -7.83 -16.02
C LEU A 34 -23.72 -8.60 -17.30
N ASP A 35 -22.72 -8.63 -18.16
CA ASP A 35 -22.65 -9.45 -19.35
C ASP A 35 -21.94 -10.77 -19.05
N LYS A 36 -21.82 -11.62 -20.09
CA LYS A 36 -21.04 -12.86 -19.98
C LYS A 36 -19.57 -12.59 -19.61
N VAL A 37 -18.99 -11.53 -20.20
CA VAL A 37 -17.57 -11.18 -20.04
C VAL A 37 -17.40 -9.95 -19.15
N TYR A 38 -18.28 -8.96 -19.31
CA TYR A 38 -18.07 -7.61 -18.78
C TYR A 38 -19.01 -7.25 -17.64
N LEU A 39 -18.54 -6.31 -16.82
CA LEU A 39 -19.35 -5.47 -15.97
C LEU A 39 -19.21 -4.04 -16.50
N THR A 40 -20.33 -3.39 -16.79
CA THR A 40 -20.38 -1.99 -17.25
C THR A 40 -21.17 -1.15 -16.25
N GLU A 41 -20.58 -0.07 -15.78
CA GLU A 41 -21.10 0.83 -14.75
C GLU A 41 -21.48 2.17 -15.38
N LEU A 42 -22.69 2.65 -15.07
CA LEU A 42 -23.03 4.06 -15.16
C LEU A 42 -22.59 4.70 -13.84
N PHE A 43 -21.33 5.14 -13.81
CA PHE A 43 -20.67 5.52 -12.58
C PHE A 43 -21.13 6.89 -12.09
N TYR A 44 -21.71 6.88 -10.88
CA TYR A 44 -22.08 8.05 -10.07
C TYR A 44 -22.60 9.25 -10.88
N PRO A 45 -23.73 9.11 -11.61
CA PRO A 45 -24.27 10.25 -12.33
C PRO A 45 -24.65 11.35 -11.33
N GLN A 46 -24.30 12.59 -11.66
CA GLN A 46 -24.51 13.74 -10.78
C GLN A 46 -25.56 14.66 -11.38
N VAL A 47 -26.52 15.06 -10.55
CA VAL A 47 -27.50 16.11 -10.89
C VAL A 47 -27.22 17.32 -10.01
N PHE A 48 -27.02 18.48 -10.63
CA PHE A 48 -26.72 19.72 -9.92
C PHE A 48 -27.18 20.95 -10.71
N HIS A 49 -27.25 22.10 -10.05
CA HIS A 49 -27.47 23.40 -10.70
C HIS A 49 -26.14 23.93 -11.25
N PRO A 50 -25.91 23.96 -12.57
CA PRO A 50 -24.68 24.52 -13.13
C PRO A 50 -24.64 26.03 -12.88
N ASP A 51 -23.47 26.59 -12.58
CA ASP A 51 -23.28 28.04 -12.36
C ASP A 51 -24.22 28.68 -11.31
N LYS A 52 -24.77 27.86 -10.40
CA LYS A 52 -25.80 28.24 -9.42
C LYS A 52 -27.12 28.72 -10.05
N ASP A 53 -27.37 28.34 -11.30
CA ASP A 53 -28.60 28.60 -12.04
C ASP A 53 -29.76 27.75 -11.47
N PRO A 54 -30.74 28.34 -10.77
CA PRO A 54 -31.82 27.58 -10.13
C PRO A 54 -32.82 26.98 -11.13
N ASP A 55 -32.86 27.48 -12.36
CA ASP A 55 -33.84 27.09 -13.37
C ASP A 55 -33.33 25.97 -14.29
N ARG A 56 -32.05 25.60 -14.14
CA ARG A 56 -31.39 24.58 -14.93
C ARG A 56 -30.76 23.52 -14.05
N LEU A 57 -30.88 22.27 -14.48
CA LEU A 57 -30.16 21.13 -13.94
C LEU A 57 -29.20 20.61 -15.00
N ARG A 58 -28.01 20.22 -14.56
CA ARG A 58 -27.04 19.49 -15.36
C ARG A 58 -26.90 18.09 -14.79
N ILE A 59 -27.10 17.10 -15.65
CA ILE A 59 -26.81 15.70 -15.40
C ILE A 59 -25.46 15.41 -16.04
N THR A 60 -24.50 14.87 -15.29
CA THR A 60 -23.23 14.36 -15.83
C THR A 60 -23.09 12.89 -15.52
N TRP A 61 -22.44 12.13 -16.40
CA TRP A 61 -22.22 10.70 -16.19
C TRP A 61 -20.97 10.21 -16.90
N THR A 62 -20.48 9.05 -16.44
CA THR A 62 -19.41 8.29 -17.09
C THR A 62 -19.82 6.83 -17.24
N VAL A 63 -19.40 6.22 -18.35
CA VAL A 63 -19.60 4.80 -18.63
C VAL A 63 -18.26 4.12 -18.50
N ASP A 64 -18.14 3.24 -17.51
CA ASP A 64 -16.90 2.54 -17.21
C ASP A 64 -17.12 1.02 -17.36
N ILE A 65 -16.14 0.28 -17.88
CA ILE A 65 -16.25 -1.15 -18.17
C ILE A 65 -15.01 -1.93 -17.71
N LYS A 66 -15.20 -3.18 -17.28
CA LYS A 66 -14.11 -4.13 -17.03
C LYS A 66 -14.56 -5.59 -17.19
N PRO A 67 -13.66 -6.52 -17.53
CA PRO A 67 -13.98 -7.94 -17.49
C PRO A 67 -14.31 -8.40 -16.07
N LEU A 68 -15.21 -9.37 -15.91
CA LEU A 68 -15.49 -9.98 -14.61
C LEU A 68 -14.27 -10.72 -14.04
N ALA A 69 -13.41 -11.23 -14.92
CA ALA A 69 -12.23 -11.99 -14.52
C ALA A 69 -11.20 -11.15 -13.75
N VAL A 70 -11.06 -9.84 -14.03
CA VAL A 70 -9.96 -9.05 -13.43
C VAL A 70 -10.10 -8.90 -11.91
N ASP A 71 -11.33 -8.77 -11.38
CA ASP A 71 -11.51 -8.76 -9.93
C ASP A 71 -11.37 -10.16 -9.32
N GLU A 72 -11.79 -11.24 -10.00
CA GLU A 72 -11.58 -12.60 -9.45
C GLU A 72 -10.09 -12.93 -9.37
N ILE A 73 -9.29 -12.51 -10.36
CA ILE A 73 -7.83 -12.66 -10.33
C ILE A 73 -7.24 -11.87 -9.16
N LEU A 74 -7.66 -10.62 -8.98
CA LEU A 74 -7.20 -9.80 -7.86
C LEU A 74 -7.53 -10.45 -6.51
N TRP A 75 -8.75 -10.96 -6.35
CA TRP A 75 -9.16 -11.60 -5.10
C TRP A 75 -8.49 -12.95 -4.89
N ALA A 76 -8.33 -13.76 -5.93
CA ALA A 76 -7.63 -15.04 -5.84
C ALA A 76 -6.14 -14.84 -5.48
N ALA A 77 -5.51 -13.79 -6.01
CA ALA A 77 -4.13 -13.48 -5.72
C ALA A 77 -3.93 -12.86 -4.32
N PHE A 78 -4.88 -12.07 -3.82
CA PHE A 78 -4.68 -11.29 -2.58
C PHE A 78 -5.46 -11.82 -1.36
N MET A 79 -6.55 -12.53 -1.58
CA MET A 79 -7.44 -13.06 -0.54
C MET A 79 -7.88 -14.49 -0.90
N PRO A 80 -6.94 -15.44 -1.11
CA PRO A 80 -7.28 -16.79 -1.59
C PRO A 80 -8.23 -17.53 -0.65
N ASP A 81 -8.15 -17.27 0.66
CA ASP A 81 -8.96 -17.95 1.68
C ASP A 81 -10.32 -17.29 1.95
N GLU A 82 -10.58 -16.11 1.37
CA GLU A 82 -11.80 -15.35 1.63
C GLU A 82 -12.99 -15.92 0.84
N VAL A 83 -13.90 -16.57 1.56
CA VAL A 83 -15.15 -17.08 0.97
C VAL A 83 -16.16 -15.94 0.80
N MET A 84 -16.42 -15.54 -0.46
CA MET A 84 -17.38 -14.48 -0.78
C MET A 84 -18.67 -15.02 -1.39
N GLY A 85 -19.81 -14.84 -0.73
CA GLY A 85 -21.11 -15.12 -1.33
C GLY A 85 -21.39 -14.29 -2.60
N PRO A 86 -22.32 -14.70 -3.47
CA PRO A 86 -22.59 -14.03 -4.76
C PRO A 86 -22.89 -12.53 -4.64
N GLN A 87 -23.70 -12.14 -3.65
CA GLN A 87 -24.04 -10.73 -3.42
C GLN A 87 -22.83 -9.90 -2.96
N LYS A 88 -21.97 -10.47 -2.11
CA LYS A 88 -20.75 -9.81 -1.62
C LYS A 88 -19.76 -9.58 -2.77
N ARG A 89 -19.61 -10.57 -3.66
CA ARG A 89 -18.81 -10.41 -4.89
C ARG A 89 -19.33 -9.24 -5.72
N ILE A 90 -20.62 -9.21 -6.06
CA ILE A 90 -21.22 -8.12 -6.84
C ILE A 90 -20.96 -6.75 -6.20
N ASN A 91 -21.24 -6.62 -4.89
CA ASN A 91 -21.04 -5.34 -4.19
C ASN A 91 -19.57 -4.89 -4.21
N ARG A 92 -18.62 -5.82 -4.05
CA ARG A 92 -17.17 -5.51 -4.09
C ARG A 92 -16.69 -5.12 -5.48
N ARG A 93 -17.25 -5.66 -6.57
CA ARG A 93 -16.89 -5.26 -7.94
C ARG A 93 -17.17 -3.80 -8.22
N VAL A 94 -18.29 -3.30 -7.68
CA VAL A 94 -18.80 -1.94 -7.94
C VAL A 94 -18.29 -0.94 -6.91
N ASN A 95 -18.36 -1.24 -5.61
CA ASN A 95 -18.03 -0.28 -4.54
C ASN A 95 -16.97 -0.78 -3.55
N GLY A 96 -16.27 -1.88 -3.87
CA GLY A 96 -15.23 -2.42 -3.00
C GLY A 96 -13.96 -1.57 -3.02
N ALA A 97 -13.28 -1.49 -1.87
CA ALA A 97 -11.92 -0.95 -1.78
C ALA A 97 -10.90 -1.83 -2.53
N PHE A 98 -11.19 -3.13 -2.67
CA PHE A 98 -10.40 -4.11 -3.41
C PHE A 98 -11.09 -4.44 -4.74
N LYS A 99 -11.07 -3.49 -5.67
CA LYS A 99 -11.57 -3.66 -7.04
C LYS A 99 -10.55 -3.17 -8.05
N VAL A 100 -10.47 -3.84 -9.20
CA VAL A 100 -9.75 -3.29 -10.35
C VAL A 100 -10.53 -2.09 -10.88
N GLN A 101 -9.84 -0.97 -11.08
CA GLN A 101 -10.45 0.23 -11.66
C GLN A 101 -10.93 -0.10 -13.09
N PRO A 102 -12.19 0.18 -13.44
CA PRO A 102 -12.67 -0.03 -14.80
C PRO A 102 -12.04 0.95 -15.80
N LEU A 103 -12.10 0.62 -17.08
CA LEU A 103 -11.75 1.51 -18.19
C LEU A 103 -12.92 2.45 -18.48
N ARG A 104 -12.67 3.75 -18.56
CA ARG A 104 -13.68 4.69 -19.04
C ARG A 104 -13.84 4.57 -20.55
N ILE A 105 -15.05 4.25 -21.00
CA ILE A 105 -15.39 4.10 -22.43
C ILE A 105 -16.32 5.19 -22.94
N GLY A 106 -16.85 6.02 -22.04
CA GLY A 106 -17.63 7.19 -22.42
C GLY A 106 -17.91 8.12 -21.26
N SER A 107 -18.30 9.34 -21.60
CA SER A 107 -18.80 10.33 -20.65
C SER A 107 -19.75 11.27 -21.36
N GLY A 108 -20.75 11.78 -20.65
CA GLY A 108 -21.72 12.70 -21.22
C GLY A 108 -22.23 13.70 -20.20
N HIS A 109 -22.92 14.70 -20.71
CA HIS A 109 -23.72 15.59 -19.90
C HIS A 109 -25.00 15.99 -20.65
N ARG A 110 -26.01 16.37 -19.89
CA ARG A 110 -27.30 16.86 -20.41
C ARG A 110 -27.81 17.95 -19.50
N ASP A 111 -28.22 19.06 -20.11
CA ASP A 111 -28.92 20.13 -19.42
C ASP A 111 -30.43 19.91 -19.57
N VAL A 112 -31.18 20.07 -18.48
CA VAL A 112 -32.64 20.01 -18.43
C VAL A 112 -33.18 21.17 -17.57
N PRO A 113 -34.36 21.72 -17.89
CA PRO A 113 -35.06 22.64 -17.00
C PRO A 113 -35.27 22.03 -15.60
N ALA A 114 -35.16 22.84 -14.55
CA ALA A 114 -35.44 22.40 -13.17
C ALA A 114 -36.93 22.12 -12.91
N THR A 115 -37.80 22.52 -13.84
CA THR A 115 -39.24 22.24 -13.83
C THR A 115 -39.60 20.90 -14.44
N ASP A 116 -38.67 20.24 -15.14
CA ASP A 116 -38.94 18.97 -15.81
C ASP A 116 -39.08 17.83 -14.79
N ASP A 117 -39.96 16.89 -15.11
CA ASP A 117 -40.08 15.64 -14.37
C ASP A 117 -38.79 14.81 -14.54
N PRO A 118 -38.35 14.06 -13.49
CA PRO A 118 -37.19 13.20 -13.58
C PRO A 118 -37.28 12.16 -14.71
N ASP A 119 -36.44 12.32 -15.72
CA ASP A 119 -36.32 11.40 -16.86
C ASP A 119 -34.86 10.99 -17.09
N TRP A 120 -34.57 9.73 -16.79
CA TRP A 120 -33.25 9.12 -16.99
C TRP A 120 -33.12 8.37 -18.31
N ASP A 121 -34.21 8.18 -19.07
CA ASP A 121 -34.19 7.33 -20.26
C ASP A 121 -33.13 7.76 -21.29
N PRO A 122 -32.95 9.06 -21.61
CA PRO A 122 -31.92 9.46 -22.55
C PRO A 122 -30.48 9.17 -22.09
N VAL A 123 -30.23 9.24 -20.79
CA VAL A 123 -28.90 8.90 -20.22
C VAL A 123 -28.68 7.39 -20.29
N LEU A 124 -29.73 6.61 -20.02
CA LEU A 124 -29.68 5.15 -20.07
C LEU A 124 -29.59 4.62 -21.51
N ASP A 125 -30.23 5.27 -22.48
CA ASP A 125 -30.09 4.96 -23.91
C ASP A 125 -28.64 5.14 -24.37
N GLU A 126 -28.03 6.25 -23.97
CA GLU A 126 -26.64 6.53 -24.29
C GLU A 126 -25.67 5.54 -23.62
N PHE A 127 -25.95 5.17 -22.36
CA PHE A 127 -25.23 4.11 -21.66
C PHE A 127 -25.30 2.78 -22.43
N ASP A 128 -26.51 2.36 -22.83
CA ASP A 128 -26.71 1.09 -23.55
C ASP A 128 -26.02 1.10 -24.91
N ARG A 129 -26.07 2.24 -25.63
CA ARG A 129 -25.38 2.44 -26.91
C ARG A 129 -23.86 2.30 -26.76
N ILE A 130 -23.25 3.08 -25.87
CA ILE A 130 -21.78 3.06 -25.62
C ILE A 130 -21.33 1.66 -25.20
N ARG A 131 -22.06 1.02 -24.29
CA ARG A 131 -21.78 -0.34 -23.84
C ARG A 131 -21.85 -1.34 -24.99
N ALA A 132 -22.92 -1.30 -25.79
CA ALA A 132 -23.12 -2.24 -26.88
C ALA A 132 -22.05 -2.10 -27.98
N GLU A 133 -21.69 -0.87 -28.33
CA GLU A 133 -20.61 -0.58 -29.28
C GLU A 133 -19.28 -1.16 -28.78
N PHE A 134 -18.92 -0.91 -27.52
CA PHE A 134 -17.67 -1.41 -26.97
C PHE A 134 -17.62 -2.95 -26.95
N ILE A 135 -18.68 -3.61 -26.47
CA ILE A 135 -18.72 -5.09 -26.40
C ILE A 135 -18.69 -5.72 -27.79
N THR A 136 -19.29 -5.06 -28.79
CA THR A 136 -19.27 -5.52 -30.19
C THR A 136 -17.85 -5.44 -30.77
N MET A 137 -17.11 -4.35 -30.49
CA MET A 137 -15.74 -4.18 -30.97
C MET A 137 -14.73 -5.03 -30.18
N HIS A 138 -14.99 -5.28 -28.89
CA HIS A 138 -14.08 -5.95 -27.97
C HIS A 138 -14.80 -7.08 -27.21
N PRO A 139 -15.19 -8.17 -27.87
CA PRO A 139 -16.02 -9.20 -27.25
C PRO A 139 -15.31 -10.02 -26.15
N THR A 140 -13.98 -10.05 -26.12
CA THR A 140 -13.20 -10.91 -25.22
C THR A 140 -12.31 -10.14 -24.25
N ALA A 141 -11.89 -10.79 -23.16
CA ALA A 141 -10.91 -10.23 -22.23
C ALA A 141 -9.55 -9.93 -22.90
N ASN A 142 -9.19 -10.66 -23.96
CA ASN A 142 -7.99 -10.38 -24.75
C ASN A 142 -8.11 -9.06 -25.54
N ASP A 143 -9.29 -8.79 -26.12
CA ASP A 143 -9.54 -7.52 -26.81
C ASP A 143 -9.48 -6.35 -25.82
N TYR A 144 -10.07 -6.52 -24.64
CA TYR A 144 -9.96 -5.53 -23.55
C TYR A 144 -8.51 -5.29 -23.12
N ALA A 145 -7.70 -6.35 -22.99
CA ALA A 145 -6.28 -6.23 -22.66
C ALA A 145 -5.52 -5.37 -23.69
N ALA A 146 -5.77 -5.59 -24.98
CA ALA A 146 -5.19 -4.78 -26.05
C ALA A 146 -5.62 -3.30 -25.97
N VAL A 147 -6.88 -3.03 -25.62
CA VAL A 147 -7.37 -1.65 -25.46
C VAL A 147 -6.65 -0.95 -24.31
N VAL A 148 -6.54 -1.58 -23.13
CA VAL A 148 -5.90 -0.95 -21.96
C VAL A 148 -4.39 -0.79 -22.09
N GLU A 149 -3.72 -1.59 -22.92
CA GLU A 149 -2.30 -1.41 -23.26
C GLU A 149 -2.09 -0.16 -24.13
N GLN A 150 -3.07 0.23 -24.95
CA GLN A 150 -2.94 1.31 -25.94
C GLN A 150 -3.55 2.65 -25.48
N HIS A 151 -4.55 2.62 -24.60
CA HIS A 151 -5.37 3.80 -24.27
C HIS A 151 -5.16 4.26 -22.82
N PRO A 152 -4.29 5.25 -22.57
CA PRO A 152 -4.25 5.90 -21.27
C PRO A 152 -5.53 6.72 -21.05
N ASP A 153 -6.30 6.40 -20.01
CA ASP A 153 -7.55 7.09 -19.65
C ASP A 153 -7.38 8.07 -18.47
N GLY A 154 -6.14 8.46 -18.19
CA GLY A 154 -5.80 9.50 -17.20
C GLY A 154 -5.97 9.09 -15.74
N ILE A 155 -6.19 7.81 -15.43
CA ILE A 155 -6.17 7.34 -14.04
C ILE A 155 -4.75 7.32 -13.47
N ALA A 156 -4.64 7.26 -12.14
CA ALA A 156 -3.35 7.20 -11.47
C ALA A 156 -2.49 6.01 -11.98
N PRO A 157 -1.18 6.19 -12.24
CA PRO A 157 -0.32 5.16 -12.84
C PRO A 157 -0.36 3.81 -12.12
N ASN A 158 -0.38 3.83 -10.78
CA ASN A 158 -0.47 2.61 -9.96
C ASN A 158 -1.76 1.80 -10.20
N ARG A 159 -2.88 2.48 -10.45
CA ARG A 159 -4.16 1.84 -10.77
C ARG A 159 -4.18 1.33 -12.21
N ALA A 160 -3.58 2.08 -13.13
CA ALA A 160 -3.41 1.66 -14.52
C ALA A 160 -2.60 0.37 -14.62
N LEU A 161 -1.44 0.29 -13.94
CA LEU A 161 -0.62 -0.92 -13.88
C LEU A 161 -1.39 -2.12 -13.36
N THR A 162 -2.10 -1.95 -12.24
CA THR A 162 -2.90 -3.03 -11.66
C THR A 162 -3.99 -3.53 -12.61
N ARG A 163 -4.65 -2.60 -13.33
CA ARG A 163 -5.65 -2.92 -14.36
C ARG A 163 -5.04 -3.67 -15.54
N THR A 164 -3.91 -3.21 -16.06
CA THR A 164 -3.26 -3.84 -17.22
C THR A 164 -2.75 -5.24 -16.89
N VAL A 165 -2.07 -5.42 -15.74
CA VAL A 165 -1.57 -6.73 -15.31
C VAL A 165 -2.71 -7.73 -15.13
N THR A 166 -3.80 -7.34 -14.45
CA THR A 166 -4.96 -8.23 -14.27
C THR A 166 -5.69 -8.51 -15.59
N ALA A 167 -5.75 -7.55 -16.51
CA ALA A 167 -6.30 -7.77 -17.85
C ALA A 167 -5.48 -8.78 -18.67
N LEU A 168 -4.16 -8.71 -18.60
CA LEU A 168 -3.26 -9.67 -19.26
C LEU A 168 -3.45 -11.08 -18.72
N ILE A 169 -3.57 -11.25 -17.39
CA ILE A 169 -3.88 -12.56 -16.78
C ILE A 169 -5.26 -13.05 -17.25
N ALA A 170 -6.27 -12.18 -17.27
CA ALA A 170 -7.61 -12.51 -17.75
C ALA A 170 -7.63 -12.93 -19.24
N ALA A 171 -6.70 -12.41 -20.04
CA ALA A 171 -6.50 -12.78 -21.44
C ALA A 171 -5.68 -14.07 -21.62
N GLY A 172 -5.20 -14.70 -20.55
CA GLY A 172 -4.30 -15.86 -20.61
C GLY A 172 -2.84 -15.51 -20.94
N ARG A 173 -2.49 -14.22 -20.99
CA ARG A 173 -1.14 -13.70 -21.28
C ARG A 173 -0.31 -13.60 -20.00
N ASN A 174 -0.25 -14.69 -19.25
CA ASN A 174 0.37 -14.76 -17.92
C ASN A 174 1.85 -14.36 -17.92
N ALA A 175 2.63 -14.79 -18.91
CA ALA A 175 4.04 -14.44 -19.02
C ALA A 175 4.25 -12.93 -19.22
N ASP A 176 3.38 -12.27 -19.99
CA ASP A 176 3.45 -10.82 -20.21
C ASP A 176 3.07 -10.06 -18.94
N ALA A 177 2.03 -10.53 -18.25
CA ALA A 177 1.60 -9.96 -16.97
C ALA A 177 2.70 -10.03 -15.91
N ALA A 178 3.36 -11.19 -15.79
CA ALA A 178 4.46 -11.39 -14.85
C ALA A 178 5.63 -10.45 -15.14
N ARG A 179 6.08 -10.38 -16.40
CA ARG A 179 7.18 -9.47 -16.80
C ARG A 179 6.83 -8.01 -16.52
N MET A 180 5.64 -7.57 -16.92
CA MET A 180 5.20 -6.19 -16.69
C MET A 180 5.18 -5.82 -15.20
N ALA A 181 4.69 -6.72 -14.35
CA ALA A 181 4.65 -6.50 -12.92
C ALA A 181 6.06 -6.50 -12.29
N ASP A 182 6.93 -7.45 -12.66
CA ASP A 182 8.32 -7.50 -12.20
C ASP A 182 9.11 -6.25 -12.62
N ASP A 183 8.98 -5.82 -13.88
CA ASP A 183 9.66 -4.65 -14.40
C ASP A 183 9.21 -3.37 -13.69
N ALA A 184 7.91 -3.25 -13.38
CA ALA A 184 7.37 -2.13 -12.60
C ALA A 184 7.93 -2.12 -11.18
N VAL A 185 7.94 -3.27 -10.50
CA VAL A 185 8.53 -3.41 -9.15
C VAL A 185 10.01 -3.08 -9.16
N ALA A 186 10.77 -3.49 -10.19
CA ALA A 186 12.19 -3.17 -10.34
C ALA A 186 12.45 -1.67 -10.54
N ARG A 187 11.52 -0.95 -11.18
CA ARG A 187 11.55 0.53 -11.28
C ARG A 187 11.08 1.25 -10.01
N GLY A 188 10.69 0.53 -8.97
CA GLY A 188 10.15 1.09 -7.73
C GLY A 188 8.70 1.57 -7.84
N GLU A 189 8.01 1.24 -8.94
CA GLU A 189 6.58 1.48 -9.10
C GLU A 189 5.78 0.51 -8.21
N ARG A 190 4.56 0.92 -7.85
CA ARG A 190 3.68 0.13 -6.97
C ARG A 190 2.26 0.09 -7.47
N GLY A 191 1.52 -0.95 -7.10
CA GLY A 191 0.08 -1.00 -7.33
C GLY A 191 -0.72 -0.24 -6.28
N GLY A 192 -1.98 0.08 -6.60
CA GLY A 192 -2.79 1.02 -5.80
C GLY A 192 -3.51 0.45 -4.58
N MET A 193 -3.30 -0.82 -4.20
CA MET A 193 -4.24 -1.58 -3.35
C MET A 193 -3.63 -2.33 -2.14
N SER A 194 -2.38 -2.09 -1.76
CA SER A 194 -1.80 -2.76 -0.58
C SER A 194 -0.91 -1.85 0.27
N SER A 195 -1.06 -1.99 1.59
CA SER A 195 -0.27 -1.28 2.61
C SER A 195 0.93 -2.07 3.14
N THR A 196 0.93 -3.41 2.97
CA THR A 196 1.94 -4.29 3.60
C THR A 196 2.90 -4.87 2.59
N VAL A 197 2.36 -5.45 1.50
CA VAL A 197 3.16 -6.02 0.39
C VAL A 197 2.53 -5.60 -0.92
N ASP A 198 3.31 -4.98 -1.80
CA ASP A 198 2.81 -4.47 -3.07
C ASP A 198 2.00 -5.50 -3.85
N VAL A 199 0.79 -5.11 -4.27
CA VAL A 199 -0.14 -5.95 -5.05
C VAL A 199 0.47 -6.42 -6.36
N LEU A 200 1.41 -5.65 -6.95
CA LEU A 200 2.11 -6.10 -8.16
C LEU A 200 2.96 -7.35 -7.91
N LYS A 201 3.56 -7.51 -6.72
CA LYS A 201 4.31 -8.72 -6.37
C LYS A 201 3.40 -9.95 -6.27
N TYR A 202 2.21 -9.79 -5.68
CA TYR A 202 1.19 -10.84 -5.66
C TYR A 202 0.77 -11.23 -7.08
N LEU A 203 0.47 -10.26 -7.93
CA LEU A 203 0.03 -10.51 -9.30
C LEU A 203 1.13 -11.13 -10.15
N ALA A 204 2.39 -10.71 -9.98
CA ALA A 204 3.53 -11.31 -10.65
C ALA A 204 3.69 -12.78 -10.27
N ALA A 205 3.68 -13.09 -8.97
CA ALA A 205 3.79 -14.47 -8.48
C ALA A 205 2.60 -15.32 -8.93
N TYR A 206 1.38 -14.78 -8.87
CA TYR A 206 0.16 -15.46 -9.33
C TYR A 206 0.22 -15.76 -10.83
N ALA A 207 0.67 -14.81 -11.66
CA ALA A 207 0.82 -15.00 -13.09
C ALA A 207 1.90 -16.04 -13.45
N LYS A 208 2.96 -16.17 -12.65
CA LYS A 208 4.01 -17.19 -12.83
C LYS A 208 3.53 -18.62 -12.51
N GLY A 209 2.38 -18.76 -11.86
CA GLY A 209 1.73 -20.04 -11.58
C GLY A 209 1.85 -20.51 -10.13
N PRO A 210 1.26 -21.68 -9.80
CA PRO A 210 1.05 -22.10 -8.42
C PRO A 210 2.32 -22.26 -7.59
N GLU A 211 3.40 -22.77 -8.20
CA GLU A 211 4.69 -22.96 -7.50
C GLU A 211 5.33 -21.62 -7.11
N ALA A 212 5.39 -20.66 -8.03
CA ALA A 212 5.91 -19.33 -7.77
C ALA A 212 5.04 -18.56 -6.75
N TYR A 213 3.72 -18.72 -6.83
CA TYR A 213 2.80 -18.13 -5.87
C TYR A 213 2.94 -18.75 -4.46
N ALA A 214 3.11 -20.08 -4.37
CA ALA A 214 3.37 -20.75 -3.09
C ALA A 214 4.71 -20.32 -2.48
N ALA A 215 5.77 -20.23 -3.28
CA ALA A 215 7.07 -19.74 -2.82
C ALA A 215 7.01 -18.28 -2.33
N PHE A 216 6.31 -17.42 -3.07
CA PHE A 216 6.09 -16.03 -2.68
C PHE A 216 5.28 -15.91 -1.39
N THR A 217 4.17 -16.63 -1.27
CA THR A 217 3.35 -16.58 -0.04
C THR A 217 4.10 -17.11 1.18
N ALA A 218 4.93 -18.15 1.02
CA ALA A 218 5.82 -18.63 2.07
C ALA A 218 6.86 -17.57 2.48
N SER A 219 7.32 -16.72 1.55
CA SER A 219 8.24 -15.62 1.84
C SER A 219 7.58 -14.45 2.59
N LEU A 220 6.26 -14.42 2.71
CA LEU A 220 5.52 -13.36 3.42
C LEU A 220 5.51 -13.52 4.95
N THR A 221 6.41 -14.33 5.48
CA THR A 221 6.61 -14.48 6.92
C THR A 221 7.37 -13.26 7.44
N PRO A 222 6.86 -12.54 8.45
CA PRO A 222 7.60 -11.41 9.02
C PRO A 222 8.95 -11.84 9.58
N THR A 223 9.99 -11.08 9.24
CA THR A 223 11.37 -11.34 9.65
C THR A 223 11.87 -10.31 10.66
N HIS A 224 11.19 -9.16 10.77
CA HIS A 224 11.58 -8.12 11.71
C HIS A 224 10.37 -7.47 12.37
N ASP A 225 10.59 -7.01 13.58
CA ASP A 225 9.71 -6.10 14.30
C ASP A 225 10.26 -4.68 14.17
N TYR A 226 9.41 -3.76 13.73
CA TYR A 226 9.76 -2.36 13.55
C TYR A 226 8.92 -1.47 14.46
N GLN A 227 9.58 -0.59 15.21
CA GLN A 227 8.95 0.31 16.15
C GLN A 227 9.42 1.75 15.92
N VAL A 228 8.47 2.68 16.01
CA VAL A 228 8.73 4.12 16.07
C VAL A 228 8.24 4.61 17.42
N LEU A 229 9.16 5.11 18.24
CA LEU A 229 8.90 5.60 19.59
C LEU A 229 8.64 7.10 19.56
N CYS A 230 7.56 7.47 20.22
CA CYS A 230 7.06 8.84 20.37
C CYS A 230 6.88 9.11 21.88
N GLU A 231 7.06 10.34 22.33
CA GLU A 231 6.80 10.73 23.71
C GLU A 231 5.31 11.00 23.96
N THR A 232 4.66 11.76 23.06
CA THR A 232 3.25 12.16 23.26
C THR A 232 2.29 11.30 22.45
N GLN A 233 2.73 10.82 21.30
CA GLN A 233 1.95 9.93 20.45
C GLN A 233 2.17 8.46 20.85
N ARG A 234 1.24 7.60 20.42
CA ARG A 234 1.39 6.15 20.60
C ARG A 234 2.53 5.63 19.73
N THR A 235 3.35 4.73 20.29
CA THR A 235 4.31 3.93 19.53
C THR A 235 3.63 3.28 18.31
N ILE A 236 4.24 3.46 17.16
CA ILE A 236 3.83 2.78 15.93
C ILE A 236 4.62 1.48 15.86
N SER A 237 3.94 0.35 15.68
CA SER A 237 4.56 -0.96 15.53
C SER A 237 4.10 -1.61 14.23
N SER A 238 5.06 -2.19 13.50
CA SER A 238 4.82 -2.85 12.22
C SER A 238 5.68 -4.10 12.11
N ASP A 239 5.10 -5.13 11.53
CA ASP A 239 5.80 -6.35 11.11
C ASP A 239 6.41 -6.10 9.73
N LEU A 240 7.73 -6.26 9.59
CA LEU A 240 8.40 -6.16 8.30
C LEU A 240 8.76 -7.54 7.78
N ILE A 241 8.49 -7.73 6.49
CA ILE A 241 8.79 -8.96 5.75
C ILE A 241 9.94 -8.65 4.80
N ARG A 242 11.09 -9.30 4.99
CA ARG A 242 12.33 -9.09 4.21
C ARG A 242 12.03 -8.99 2.71
N GLU A 243 12.69 -8.08 2.00
CA GLU A 243 12.49 -7.80 0.57
C GLU A 243 11.11 -7.22 0.18
N HIS A 244 10.12 -7.16 1.08
CA HIS A 244 8.76 -6.67 0.78
C HIS A 244 8.40 -5.33 1.43
N HIS A 245 9.25 -4.81 2.34
CA HIS A 245 9.13 -3.50 2.96
C HIS A 245 8.95 -2.32 1.97
N PRO A 246 7.97 -1.43 2.20
CA PRO A 246 7.69 -0.29 1.34
C PRO A 246 8.61 0.93 1.53
N GLY A 247 9.77 0.82 2.18
CA GLY A 247 10.74 1.91 2.29
C GLY A 247 10.38 3.01 3.30
N ILE A 248 9.66 2.68 4.38
CA ILE A 248 9.21 3.66 5.39
C ILE A 248 10.32 4.11 6.35
N ILE A 249 11.41 3.33 6.47
CA ILE A 249 12.43 3.53 7.50
C ILE A 249 13.11 4.90 7.35
N GLY A 250 13.59 5.21 6.14
CA GLY A 250 14.22 6.51 5.88
C GLY A 250 13.28 7.70 6.05
N HIS A 251 11.97 7.52 5.78
CA HIS A 251 10.99 8.58 6.06
C HIS A 251 10.90 8.87 7.55
N HIS A 252 10.80 7.84 8.40
CA HIS A 252 10.72 8.03 9.84
C HIS A 252 12.01 8.60 10.42
N LEU A 253 13.19 8.14 9.99
CA LEU A 253 14.47 8.69 10.44
C LEU A 253 14.59 10.19 10.14
N ARG A 254 14.18 10.62 8.94
CA ARG A 254 14.15 12.06 8.57
C ARG A 254 13.11 12.87 9.34
N SER A 255 12.10 12.22 9.91
CA SER A 255 11.07 12.90 10.71
C SER A 255 11.45 13.05 12.19
N MET A 256 12.53 12.40 12.64
CA MET A 256 12.93 12.43 14.04
C MET A 256 13.29 13.85 14.50
N ASN A 257 12.71 14.27 15.62
CA ASN A 257 12.87 15.62 16.17
C ASN A 257 13.20 15.63 17.67
N GLY A 258 13.58 14.46 18.23
CA GLY A 258 13.87 14.31 19.65
C GLY A 258 12.63 14.22 20.56
N SER A 259 11.41 14.25 19.98
CA SER A 259 10.15 14.08 20.73
C SER A 259 9.19 13.09 20.04
N ASP A 260 8.61 13.44 18.90
CA ASP A 260 7.65 12.63 18.15
C ASP A 260 8.00 12.65 16.64
N PRO A 261 8.67 11.61 16.10
CA PRO A 261 9.32 10.50 16.81
C PRO A 261 10.69 10.88 17.39
N TRP A 262 11.11 10.20 18.45
CA TRP A 262 12.42 10.37 19.09
C TRP A 262 13.35 9.17 18.95
N ALA A 263 12.80 7.98 18.67
CA ALA A 263 13.59 6.78 18.44
C ALA A 263 12.92 5.79 17.48
N ILE A 264 13.74 4.94 16.88
CA ILE A 264 13.32 3.86 15.98
C ILE A 264 14.06 2.59 16.40
N VAL A 265 13.35 1.46 16.44
CA VAL A 265 13.94 0.15 16.72
C VAL A 265 13.56 -0.81 15.60
N LEU A 266 14.55 -1.54 15.09
CA LEU A 266 14.37 -2.61 14.11
C LEU A 266 15.01 -3.88 14.67
N SER A 267 14.19 -4.85 15.05
CA SER A 267 14.64 -6.11 15.65
C SER A 267 14.45 -7.26 14.67
N ALA A 268 15.49 -8.05 14.45
CA ALA A 268 15.37 -9.30 13.70
C ALA A 268 14.66 -10.34 14.58
N ARG A 269 13.67 -11.04 14.00
CA ARG A 269 13.01 -12.15 14.67
C ARG A 269 13.94 -13.37 14.67
N PRO A 270 13.93 -14.18 15.73
CA PRO A 270 14.66 -15.43 15.73
C PRO A 270 14.12 -16.37 14.63
N PRO A 271 14.92 -17.35 14.17
CA PRO A 271 14.44 -18.37 13.27
C PRO A 271 13.17 -19.06 13.80
N THR A 272 12.27 -19.46 12.90
CA THR A 272 11.01 -20.10 13.27
C THR A 272 11.24 -21.31 14.18
N GLY A 273 10.56 -21.33 15.33
CA GLY A 273 10.68 -22.41 16.33
C GLY A 273 11.78 -22.19 17.37
N VAL A 274 12.60 -21.14 17.24
CA VAL A 274 13.57 -20.74 18.26
C VAL A 274 12.92 -19.71 19.20
N PRO A 275 12.99 -19.88 20.54
CA PRO A 275 12.48 -18.91 21.49
C PRO A 275 13.15 -17.54 21.32
N ALA A 276 12.37 -16.47 21.44
CA ALA A 276 12.90 -15.11 21.50
C ALA A 276 13.37 -14.83 22.93
N ASP A 277 14.69 -14.78 23.12
CA ASP A 277 15.35 -14.35 24.36
C ASP A 277 16.63 -13.57 24.07
N PHE A 278 17.33 -13.14 25.13
CA PHE A 278 18.56 -12.36 25.01
C PHE A 278 19.68 -13.03 24.21
N SER A 279 19.75 -14.37 24.14
CA SER A 279 20.75 -15.09 23.34
C SER A 279 20.51 -14.96 21.84
N THR A 280 19.28 -14.61 21.45
CA THR A 280 18.87 -14.39 20.05
C THR A 280 18.69 -12.91 19.71
N SER A 281 18.87 -12.00 20.68
CA SER A 281 18.69 -10.56 20.49
C SER A 281 19.61 -10.01 19.40
N LEU A 282 19.00 -9.56 18.32
CA LEU A 282 19.66 -8.92 17.19
C LEU A 282 18.81 -7.74 16.73
N TYR A 283 19.26 -6.52 17.02
CA TYR A 283 18.50 -5.32 16.67
C TYR A 283 19.40 -4.12 16.45
N LEU A 284 18.85 -3.17 15.68
CA LEU A 284 19.40 -1.84 15.48
C LEU A 284 18.42 -0.82 16.04
N GLN A 285 18.90 0.13 16.82
CA GLN A 285 18.09 1.24 17.28
C GLN A 285 18.75 2.59 17.04
N ALA A 286 17.94 3.60 16.79
CA ALA A 286 18.34 4.97 16.56
C ALA A 286 17.57 5.89 17.51
N ALA A 287 18.24 6.89 18.07
CA ALA A 287 17.62 7.91 18.91
C ALA A 287 18.21 9.29 18.65
N GLY A 288 17.40 10.34 18.82
CA GLY A 288 17.82 11.74 18.64
C GLY A 288 16.97 12.52 17.64
N THR A 289 17.62 13.41 16.90
CA THR A 289 17.00 14.24 15.84
C THR A 289 17.53 13.83 14.47
N ALA A 290 16.85 14.20 13.38
CA ALA A 290 17.30 13.88 12.02
C ALA A 290 18.73 14.38 11.68
N ASP A 291 19.19 15.42 12.37
CA ASP A 291 20.53 16.01 12.18
C ASP A 291 21.59 15.41 13.14
N ALA A 292 21.17 14.72 14.19
CA ALA A 292 22.03 14.11 15.19
C ALA A 292 21.41 12.82 15.73
N ILE A 293 21.72 11.70 15.07
CA ILE A 293 21.24 10.37 15.44
C ILE A 293 22.37 9.58 16.08
N GLN A 294 22.11 9.04 17.27
CA GLN A 294 22.91 7.95 17.85
C GLN A 294 22.33 6.62 17.41
N ILE A 295 23.20 5.69 17.00
CA ILE A 295 22.82 4.33 16.64
C ILE A 295 23.41 3.35 17.66
N GLU A 296 22.59 2.41 18.13
CA GLU A 296 23.03 1.27 18.92
C GLU A 296 22.69 -0.04 18.22
N PHE A 297 23.65 -0.97 18.26
CA PHE A 297 23.52 -2.28 17.64
C PHE A 297 23.69 -3.36 18.72
N CYS A 298 22.70 -4.23 18.84
CA CYS A 298 22.74 -5.39 19.71
C CYS A 298 22.86 -6.66 18.87
N ARG A 299 23.76 -7.56 19.25
CA ARG A 299 23.93 -8.87 18.61
C ARG A 299 24.31 -9.95 19.63
N PRO A 300 24.07 -11.22 19.32
CA PRO A 300 24.57 -12.33 20.14
C PRO A 300 26.11 -12.29 20.27
N GLY A 301 26.62 -12.62 21.46
CA GLY A 301 28.05 -12.60 21.78
C GLY A 301 28.35 -12.18 23.23
N GLY A 302 29.62 -11.92 23.53
CA GLY A 302 30.07 -11.45 24.85
C GLY A 302 30.29 -12.56 25.89
N ALA A 303 30.51 -13.81 25.45
CA ALA A 303 30.74 -14.92 26.36
C ALA A 303 31.96 -14.72 27.30
N ASP A 304 32.96 -13.95 26.84
CA ASP A 304 34.15 -13.55 27.59
C ASP A 304 33.84 -12.64 28.80
N ILE A 305 32.73 -11.92 28.75
CA ILE A 305 32.23 -11.08 29.84
C ILE A 305 30.99 -11.68 30.53
N GLY A 306 30.66 -12.94 30.24
CA GLY A 306 29.48 -13.62 30.80
C GLY A 306 28.14 -13.19 30.20
N ALA A 307 28.15 -12.47 29.07
CA ALA A 307 26.96 -12.07 28.34
C ALA A 307 26.60 -13.09 27.23
N VAL A 308 25.33 -13.09 26.82
CA VAL A 308 24.80 -13.83 25.66
C VAL A 308 24.49 -12.93 24.47
N SER A 309 24.28 -11.63 24.71
CA SER A 309 24.31 -10.58 23.68
C SER A 309 24.92 -9.30 24.23
N VAL A 310 25.45 -8.49 23.33
CA VAL A 310 26.09 -7.21 23.66
C VAL A 310 25.46 -6.11 22.82
N ARG A 311 25.04 -5.05 23.50
CA ARG A 311 24.64 -3.78 22.92
C ARG A 311 25.82 -2.83 22.90
N SER A 312 26.05 -2.24 21.73
CA SER A 312 27.14 -1.30 21.50
C SER A 312 26.63 -0.02 20.86
N VAL A 313 27.22 1.11 21.21
CA VAL A 313 27.11 2.34 20.42
C VAL A 313 27.94 2.16 19.15
N VAL A 314 27.35 2.53 18.01
CA VAL A 314 28.01 2.47 16.70
C VAL A 314 28.71 3.79 16.44
N GLY A 315 29.91 3.75 15.88
CA GLY A 315 30.63 4.94 15.45
C GLY A 315 31.42 4.76 14.16
N HIS A 316 31.77 5.88 13.56
CA HIS A 316 32.72 5.96 12.48
C HIS A 316 34.15 5.67 12.99
N PRO A 317 35.02 5.09 12.14
CA PRO A 317 36.44 4.96 12.46
C PRO A 317 37.02 6.34 12.78
N HIS A 318 37.71 6.43 13.90
CA HIS A 318 38.37 7.66 14.34
C HIS A 318 39.75 7.34 14.92
N THR A 319 40.59 8.37 14.99
CA THR A 319 41.94 8.27 15.57
C THR A 319 42.06 9.23 16.74
N GLY A 320 42.62 8.77 17.85
CA GLY A 320 42.84 9.59 19.04
C GLY A 320 41.69 9.51 20.06
N PRO A 321 41.83 10.21 21.19
CA PRO A 321 40.79 10.25 22.21
C PRO A 321 39.53 10.91 21.67
N ALA A 322 38.37 10.36 22.02
CA ALA A 322 37.08 10.89 21.63
C ALA A 322 36.50 11.75 22.76
N GLU A 323 36.32 13.04 22.50
CA GLU A 323 35.61 13.94 23.41
C GLU A 323 34.10 13.70 23.29
N LEU A 324 33.37 13.84 24.40
CA LEU A 324 31.90 13.82 24.40
C LEU A 324 31.44 15.28 24.21
N ASP A 325 31.12 15.65 22.96
CA ASP A 325 30.89 17.05 22.55
C ASP A 325 29.59 17.27 21.78
N VAL A 326 28.80 16.21 21.53
CA VAL A 326 27.54 16.31 20.79
C VAL A 326 26.36 15.83 21.64
N ASP A 327 25.36 16.69 21.79
CA ASP A 327 24.14 16.38 22.51
C ASP A 327 23.12 15.66 21.63
N ILE A 328 22.66 14.51 22.13
CA ILE A 328 21.54 13.73 21.61
C ILE A 328 20.33 14.03 22.50
N VAL A 329 19.36 14.75 21.93
CA VAL A 329 18.14 15.16 22.62
C VAL A 329 17.15 14.00 22.63
N LEU A 330 16.82 13.53 23.83
CA LEU A 330 15.76 12.54 24.09
C LEU A 330 14.64 13.21 24.90
N PRO A 331 13.43 12.63 24.96
CA PRO A 331 12.29 13.29 25.60
C PRO A 331 12.48 13.65 27.07
N ARG A 332 13.30 12.87 27.79
CA ARG A 332 13.49 13.01 29.26
C ARG A 332 14.93 13.24 29.67
N SER A 333 15.86 13.33 28.72
CA SER A 333 17.28 13.46 29.00
C SER A 333 18.03 13.96 27.77
N VAL A 334 19.21 14.53 27.99
CA VAL A 334 20.19 14.77 26.94
C VAL A 334 21.37 13.84 27.20
N GLN A 335 21.81 13.12 26.17
CA GLN A 335 23.01 12.30 26.24
C GLN A 335 24.11 13.00 25.44
N THR A 336 25.29 13.19 26.02
CA THR A 336 26.43 13.75 25.28
C THR A 336 27.30 12.60 24.78
N ILE A 337 27.45 12.49 23.47
CA ILE A 337 28.27 11.47 22.80
C ILE A 337 29.38 12.11 21.97
N SER A 338 30.30 11.27 21.50
CA SER A 338 31.36 11.74 20.62
C SER A 338 30.87 11.95 19.20
N ARG A 339 31.36 12.99 18.53
CA ARG A 339 31.02 13.30 17.13
C ARG A 339 31.14 12.13 16.15
N HIS A 340 32.09 11.22 16.36
CA HIS A 340 32.25 10.07 15.49
C HIS A 340 31.11 9.03 15.65
N GLU A 341 30.33 9.08 16.73
CA GLU A 341 29.17 8.22 17.01
C GLU A 341 27.84 8.82 16.53
N VAL A 342 27.89 9.98 15.88
CA VAL A 342 26.72 10.71 15.37
C VAL A 342 26.54 10.44 13.89
N PHE A 343 25.31 10.17 13.49
CA PHE A 343 24.90 9.89 12.11
C PHE A 343 23.86 10.90 11.64
N THR A 344 23.89 11.19 10.34
CA THR A 344 22.76 11.86 9.68
C THR A 344 21.59 10.89 9.48
N ALA A 345 20.37 11.40 9.28
CA ALA A 345 19.22 10.57 8.93
C ALA A 345 19.42 9.74 7.64
N GLU A 346 20.22 10.22 6.69
CA GLU A 346 20.50 9.51 5.43
C GLU A 346 21.43 8.33 5.65
N GLU A 347 22.55 8.52 6.35
CA GLU A 347 23.48 7.44 6.73
C GLU A 347 22.79 6.38 7.60
N ALA A 348 21.98 6.83 8.58
CA ALA A 348 21.18 5.93 9.40
C ALA A 348 20.20 5.12 8.54
N ALA A 349 19.57 5.73 7.54
CA ALA A 349 18.62 5.02 6.67
C ALA A 349 19.32 3.93 5.85
N GLU A 350 20.51 4.21 5.33
CA GLU A 350 21.32 3.20 4.62
C GLU A 350 21.71 2.03 5.54
N MET A 351 22.13 2.32 6.77
CA MET A 351 22.50 1.30 7.75
C MET A 351 21.30 0.43 8.14
N PHE A 352 20.14 1.04 8.41
CA PHE A 352 18.92 0.30 8.73
C PHE A 352 18.43 -0.54 7.55
N GLU A 353 18.47 -0.01 6.32
CA GLU A 353 18.11 -0.78 5.11
C GLU A 353 19.07 -1.95 4.87
N ARG A 354 20.37 -1.79 5.17
CA ARG A 354 21.34 -2.88 5.12
C ARG A 354 21.06 -3.94 6.18
N PHE A 355 20.80 -3.51 7.43
CA PHE A 355 20.45 -4.42 8.52
C PHE A 355 19.17 -5.18 8.19
N TYR A 356 18.12 -4.50 7.76
CA TYR A 356 16.87 -5.12 7.30
C TYR A 356 17.07 -6.18 6.20
N ARG A 357 18.04 -5.99 5.30
CA ARG A 357 18.32 -6.92 4.21
C ARG A 357 19.25 -8.06 4.60
N THR A 358 20.19 -7.84 5.52
CA THR A 358 21.32 -8.77 5.74
C THR A 358 21.56 -9.16 7.20
N ASP A 359 20.85 -8.55 8.14
CA ASP A 359 21.04 -8.66 9.59
C ASP A 359 22.42 -8.19 10.08
N THR A 360 23.12 -7.40 9.24
CA THR A 360 24.41 -6.79 9.54
C THR A 360 24.40 -5.29 9.24
N ILE A 361 25.22 -4.52 9.95
CA ILE A 361 25.43 -3.09 9.65
C ILE A 361 26.53 -2.88 8.59
N GLY A 362 27.24 -3.94 8.18
CA GLY A 362 28.40 -3.91 7.30
C GLY A 362 29.72 -3.70 8.03
N ASP A 363 30.82 -3.72 7.29
CA ASP A 363 32.15 -3.42 7.80
C ASP A 363 32.41 -1.90 7.80
N GLY A 364 33.40 -1.46 8.58
CA GLY A 364 33.84 -0.06 8.60
C GLY A 364 33.23 0.80 9.70
N TYR A 365 32.53 0.19 10.67
CA TYR A 365 32.11 0.86 11.90
C TYR A 365 32.90 0.33 13.11
N VAL A 366 33.08 1.19 14.10
CA VAL A 366 33.58 0.81 15.43
C VAL A 366 32.39 0.59 16.36
N LEU A 367 32.51 -0.42 17.23
CA LEU A 367 31.48 -0.75 18.21
C LEU A 367 32.07 -0.53 19.61
N ARG A 368 31.46 0.38 20.37
CA ARG A 368 31.79 0.58 21.79
C ARG A 368 30.73 -0.13 22.65
N PRO A 369 31.08 -1.24 23.33
CA PRO A 369 30.14 -1.93 24.20
C PRO A 369 29.62 -0.99 25.30
N VAL A 370 28.32 -1.06 25.58
CA VAL A 370 27.69 -0.29 26.67
C VAL A 370 26.90 -1.16 27.62
N GLU A 371 26.41 -2.30 27.15
CA GLU A 371 25.63 -3.22 27.98
C GLU A 371 25.76 -4.66 27.45
N GLY A 372 25.98 -5.62 28.35
CA GLY A 372 25.89 -7.05 28.05
C GLY A 372 24.64 -7.64 28.70
N TYR A 373 23.88 -8.47 27.98
CA TYR A 373 22.71 -9.17 28.54
C TYR A 373 23.08 -10.58 28.93
N THR A 374 22.60 -11.04 30.09
CA THR A 374 22.87 -12.39 30.60
C THR A 374 21.69 -13.34 30.29
N ALA A 375 21.96 -14.65 30.28
CA ALA A 375 20.95 -15.66 29.94
C ALA A 375 19.75 -15.70 30.92
N ASP A 376 19.95 -15.29 32.17
CA ASP A 376 18.93 -15.20 33.21
C ASP A 376 18.12 -13.88 33.16
N GLY A 377 18.39 -13.03 32.18
CA GLY A 377 17.67 -11.78 31.94
C GLY A 377 18.21 -10.57 32.69
N GLY A 378 19.39 -10.69 33.30
CA GLY A 378 20.15 -9.57 33.84
C GLY A 378 20.92 -8.78 32.77
N TYR A 379 21.61 -7.74 33.23
CA TYR A 379 22.52 -6.96 32.40
C TYR A 379 23.81 -6.61 33.14
N ILE A 380 24.86 -6.37 32.36
CA ILE A 380 26.20 -5.97 32.77
C ILE A 380 26.45 -4.58 32.19
N ASP A 381 26.68 -3.58 33.04
CA ASP A 381 27.05 -2.23 32.59
C ASP A 381 28.51 -2.23 32.13
N LEU A 382 28.76 -1.76 30.90
CA LEU A 382 30.08 -1.76 30.26
C LEU A 382 30.59 -0.34 29.97
N ARG A 383 29.91 0.68 30.49
CA ARG A 383 30.24 2.09 30.29
C ARG A 383 31.45 2.58 31.09
#